data_AF-A0A5N6TR55-F1
#
_entry.id   AF-A0A5N6TR55-F1
#
_cell.length_a   1.000
_cell.length_b   1.000
_cell.length_c   1.000
_cell.angle_alpha   90.00
_cell.angle_beta   90.00
_cell.angle_gamma   90.00
#
_symmetry.space_group_name_H-M   'P 1'
#
loop_
_entity.id
_entity.type
_entity.pdbx_description
1 polymer ?
#
loop_
_entity_poly.entity_id
_entity_poly.type
_entity_poly.pdbx_seq_one_letter_code
_entity_poly.pdbx_strand_id
1 'polypeptide(L)'
;MGGCPLESEIDFRMPDDVVNGPALFAWSWFNLVGNWEMYMNCADVIIHGGSGNIDSFTVYPGLFLANVGNGCSTVEGKHTVFTHPGNQVFYADGIDASTPPFPNC
;
A
#
# COMPACT_ATOMS: atom_id res chain seq x y z
N MET A 1 5.07 5.70 -2.58
CA MET A 1 6.31 4.96 -2.29
C MET A 1 7.44 5.95 -2.18
N GLY A 2 8.27 5.80 -1.15
CA GLY A 2 9.15 6.88 -0.71
C GLY A 2 8.37 8.03 -0.07
N GLY A 3 9.08 9.00 0.50
CA GLY A 3 8.46 10.10 1.23
C GLY A 3 8.21 9.80 2.70
N CYS A 4 8.47 10.77 3.57
CA CYS A 4 7.81 10.84 4.87
C CYS A 4 6.38 11.38 4.67
N PRO A 5 5.32 10.74 5.19
CA PRO A 5 3.95 11.26 5.13
C PRO A 5 3.81 12.42 6.14
N LEU A 6 4.38 13.57 5.80
CA LEU A 6 4.31 14.79 6.62
C LEU A 6 2.95 15.51 6.50
N GLU A 7 2.17 15.13 5.50
CA GLU A 7 0.79 15.60 5.32
C GLU A 7 -0.17 14.68 6.07
N SER A 8 -1.15 15.28 6.77
CA SER A 8 -2.19 14.55 7.48
C SER A 8 -3.29 14.01 6.56
N GLU A 9 -3.28 14.43 5.30
CA GLU A 9 -4.28 14.07 4.30
C GLU A 9 -3.55 13.47 3.09
N ILE A 10 -4.07 12.34 2.58
CA ILE A 10 -3.55 11.67 1.38
C ILE A 10 -4.74 11.41 0.48
N ASP A 11 -4.76 12.09 -0.67
CA ASP A 11 -5.78 11.88 -1.67
C ASP A 11 -5.46 10.63 -2.50
N PHE A 12 -6.48 9.82 -2.72
CA PHE A 12 -6.43 8.70 -3.65
C PHE A 12 -7.73 8.62 -4.44
N ARG A 13 -7.65 8.05 -5.65
CA ARG A 13 -8.83 7.78 -6.47
C ARG A 13 -9.21 6.32 -6.33
N MET A 14 -10.47 6.07 -5.97
CA MET A 14 -11.03 4.72 -5.98
C MET A 14 -11.08 4.19 -7.43
N PRO A 15 -10.63 2.95 -7.69
CA PRO A 15 -10.78 2.34 -9.00
C PRO A 15 -12.25 2.25 -9.42
N ASP A 16 -12.53 2.41 -10.72
CA ASP A 16 -13.92 2.41 -11.21
C ASP A 16 -14.54 1.00 -11.17
N ASP A 17 -13.71 -0.06 -11.17
CA ASP A 17 -14.10 -1.48 -11.13
C ASP A 17 -14.16 -2.06 -9.70
N VAL A 18 -14.22 -1.22 -8.66
CA VAL A 18 -14.51 -1.72 -7.31
C VAL A 18 -15.92 -2.29 -7.20
N VAL A 19 -16.10 -3.22 -6.26
CA VAL A 19 -17.41 -3.81 -5.95
C VAL A 19 -18.16 -2.89 -4.98
N ASN A 20 -19.44 -2.65 -5.26
CA ASN A 20 -20.30 -1.91 -4.33
C ASN A 20 -20.61 -2.76 -3.07
N GLY A 21 -20.72 -2.09 -1.92
CA GLY A 21 -21.10 -2.73 -0.66
C GLY A 21 -20.09 -2.53 0.47
N PRO A 22 -20.26 -3.24 1.60
CA PRO A 22 -19.36 -3.15 2.75
C PRO A 22 -17.96 -3.63 2.42
N ALA A 23 -16.95 -2.89 2.87
CA ALA A 23 -15.55 -3.22 2.69
C ALA A 23 -14.70 -2.68 3.85
N LEU A 24 -13.48 -3.22 3.97
CA LEU A 24 -12.49 -2.71 4.91
C LEU A 24 -11.43 -1.91 4.16
N PHE A 25 -11.30 -0.63 4.47
CA PHE A 25 -10.18 0.19 4.03
C PHE A 25 -9.01 -0.03 4.98
N ALA A 26 -7.82 -0.36 4.45
CA ALA A 26 -6.61 -0.53 5.23
C ALA A 26 -5.55 0.47 4.79
N TRP A 27 -5.06 1.28 5.72
CA TRP A 27 -3.88 2.12 5.56
C TRP A 27 -2.70 1.43 6.22
N SER A 28 -1.61 1.22 5.48
CA SER A 28 -0.37 0.68 6.02
C SER A 28 0.82 1.60 5.76
N TRP A 29 1.76 1.62 6.70
CA TRP A 29 2.97 2.43 6.61
C TRP A 29 4.18 1.68 7.16
N PHE A 30 5.28 1.76 6.41
CA PHE A 30 6.59 1.22 6.75
C PHE A 30 7.53 2.40 6.95
N ASN A 31 7.95 2.65 8.19
CA ASN A 31 8.77 3.80 8.53
C ASN A 31 10.20 3.62 8.00
N LEU A 32 10.81 4.72 7.53
CA LEU A 32 12.18 4.73 7.01
C LEU A 32 13.23 4.73 8.11
N VAL A 33 12.95 5.42 9.23
CA VAL A 33 13.86 5.62 10.36
C VAL A 33 13.19 5.15 11.65
N GLY A 34 13.95 4.55 12.56
CA GLY A 34 13.43 3.95 13.79
C GLY A 34 13.27 2.43 13.70
N ASN A 35 12.42 1.86 14.55
CA ASN A 35 12.19 0.42 14.62
C ASN A 35 11.61 -0.13 13.30
N TRP A 36 11.93 -1.37 12.95
CA TRP A 36 11.35 -2.02 11.77
C TRP A 36 9.92 -2.45 12.08
N GLU A 37 8.97 -1.54 11.83
CA GLU A 37 7.56 -1.75 12.14
C GLU A 37 6.71 -1.66 10.86
N MET A 38 5.53 -2.27 10.93
CA MET A 38 4.46 -2.09 9.96
C MET A 38 3.29 -1.50 10.74
N TYR A 39 3.00 -0.22 10.51
CA TYR A 39 1.81 0.42 11.05
C TYR A 39 0.62 0.08 10.16
N MET A 40 -0.52 -0.19 10.78
CA MET A 40 -1.77 -0.44 10.05
C MET A 40 -2.96 0.14 10.82
N ASN A 41 -3.83 0.87 10.14
CA ASN A 41 -5.16 1.25 10.61
C ASN A 41 -6.20 0.79 9.60
N CYS A 42 -7.35 0.36 10.11
CA CYS A 42 -8.46 -0.10 9.30
C CYS A 42 -9.72 0.73 9.57
N ALA A 43 -10.51 0.98 8.54
CA ALA A 43 -11.81 1.64 8.62
C ALA A 43 -12.88 0.80 7.91
N ASP A 44 -14.05 0.69 8.53
CA ASP A 44 -15.24 0.12 7.91
C ASP A 44 -15.85 1.14 6.96
N VAL A 45 -16.08 0.76 5.70
CA VAL A 45 -16.56 1.65 4.64
C VAL A 45 -17.65 0.96 3.81
N ILE A 46 -18.52 1.77 3.20
CA ILE A 46 -19.50 1.30 2.22
C ILE A 46 -19.17 1.95 0.88
N ILE A 47 -18.92 1.11 -0.12
CA ILE A 47 -18.53 1.52 -1.47
C ILE A 47 -19.78 1.73 -2.33
N HIS A 48 -19.81 2.84 -3.05
CA HIS A 48 -20.86 3.20 -4.01
C HIS A 48 -20.24 3.66 -5.34
N GLY A 49 -20.96 3.44 -6.45
CA GLY A 49 -20.58 3.92 -7.78
C GLY A 49 -19.58 3.05 -8.54
N GLY A 50 -19.18 1.91 -7.98
CA GLY A 50 -18.33 0.95 -8.67
C GLY A 50 -19.08 0.15 -9.74
N SER A 51 -18.38 -0.27 -10.80
CA SER A 51 -18.93 -1.08 -11.88
C SER A 51 -18.46 -2.53 -11.88
N GLY A 52 -17.61 -2.93 -10.92
CA GLY A 52 -17.01 -4.26 -10.87
C GLY A 52 -17.84 -5.32 -10.17
N ASN A 53 -17.30 -6.53 -10.13
CA ASN A 53 -17.82 -7.67 -9.38
C ASN A 53 -16.68 -8.31 -8.57
N ILE A 54 -17.00 -9.33 -7.75
CA ILE A 54 -16.00 -9.94 -6.86
C ILE A 54 -14.79 -10.51 -7.61
N ASP A 55 -15.00 -10.99 -8.85
CA ASP A 55 -13.93 -11.53 -9.69
C ASP A 55 -13.01 -10.41 -10.20
N SER A 56 -13.52 -9.18 -10.36
CA SER A 56 -12.72 -7.98 -10.66
C SER A 56 -11.65 -7.73 -9.59
N PHE A 57 -11.83 -8.19 -8.35
CA PHE A 57 -10.84 -7.97 -7.30
C PHE A 57 -9.62 -8.89 -7.40
N THR A 58 -9.70 -9.99 -8.16
CA THR A 58 -8.63 -10.99 -8.27
C THR A 58 -7.39 -10.51 -9.02
N VAL A 59 -7.52 -9.41 -9.77
CA VAL A 59 -6.41 -8.79 -10.52
C VAL A 59 -5.57 -7.85 -9.67
N TYR A 60 -6.05 -7.45 -8.49
CA TYR A 60 -5.34 -6.55 -7.60
C TYR A 60 -4.27 -7.30 -6.80
N PRO A 61 -3.08 -6.71 -6.62
CA PRO A 61 -2.06 -7.31 -5.80
C PRO A 61 -2.51 -7.36 -4.33
N GLY A 62 -2.07 -8.40 -3.62
CA GLY A 62 -2.21 -8.44 -2.17
C GLY A 62 -1.46 -7.31 -1.50
N LEU A 63 -1.92 -6.90 -0.32
CA LEU A 63 -1.22 -5.93 0.51
C LEU A 63 0.19 -6.43 0.81
N PHE A 64 1.20 -5.57 0.65
CA PHE A 64 2.57 -5.90 1.03
C PHE A 64 2.68 -6.08 2.55
N LEU A 65 3.30 -7.17 2.99
CA LEU A 65 3.48 -7.53 4.39
C LEU A 65 4.96 -7.72 4.73
N ALA A 66 5.44 -6.98 5.72
CA ALA A 66 6.77 -7.16 6.31
C ALA A 66 6.70 -6.80 7.80
N ASN A 67 7.70 -7.21 8.58
CA ASN A 67 7.82 -6.91 10.02
C ASN A 67 6.69 -7.49 10.89
N VAL A 68 5.97 -8.50 10.41
CA VAL A 68 4.84 -9.14 11.11
C VAL A 68 5.09 -10.61 11.45
N GLY A 69 6.37 -11.02 11.52
CA GLY A 69 6.76 -12.41 11.78
C GLY A 69 6.55 -13.36 10.60
N ASN A 70 6.36 -12.83 9.38
CA ASN A 70 6.21 -13.60 8.14
C ASN A 70 7.54 -13.94 7.45
N GLY A 71 8.68 -13.69 8.10
CA GLY A 71 10.00 -13.89 7.52
C GLY A 71 10.46 -12.80 6.54
N CYS A 72 9.65 -11.76 6.32
CA CYS A 72 10.04 -10.59 5.56
C CYS A 72 10.25 -9.38 6.46
N SER A 73 11.34 -8.64 6.24
CA SER A 73 11.70 -7.48 7.06
C SER A 73 12.15 -6.30 6.20
N THR A 74 11.74 -5.10 6.60
CA THR A 74 12.31 -3.85 6.07
C THR A 74 13.66 -3.56 6.73
N VAL A 75 14.39 -2.58 6.20
CA VAL A 75 15.71 -2.17 6.73
C VAL A 75 15.71 -0.67 6.94
N GLU A 76 16.16 -0.24 8.11
CA GLU A 76 16.28 1.18 8.46
C GLU A 76 17.18 1.92 7.46
N GLY A 77 16.79 3.14 7.09
CA GLY A 77 17.50 3.97 6.13
C GLY A 77 17.38 3.51 4.69
N LYS A 78 16.61 2.46 4.40
CA LYS A 78 16.37 1.96 3.04
C LYS A 78 14.89 1.94 2.72
N HIS A 79 14.51 2.65 1.66
CA HIS A 79 13.12 2.70 1.23
C HIS A 79 12.58 1.31 0.86
N THR A 80 11.38 1.01 1.37
CA THR A 80 10.58 -0.11 0.91
C THR A 80 9.96 0.24 -0.45
N VAL A 81 10.20 -0.63 -1.42
CA VAL A 81 9.69 -0.54 -2.79
C VAL A 81 8.95 -1.84 -3.06
N PHE A 82 7.63 -1.76 -3.18
CA PHE A 82 6.79 -2.94 -3.32
C PHE A 82 7.02 -3.60 -4.69
N THR A 83 7.20 -4.93 -4.69
CA THR A 83 7.30 -5.73 -5.92
C THR A 83 6.03 -5.64 -6.77
N HIS A 84 4.87 -5.53 -6.12
CA HIS A 84 3.57 -5.45 -6.76
C HIS A 84 2.78 -4.23 -6.23
N PRO A 85 3.12 -3.00 -6.65
CA PRO A 85 2.53 -1.78 -6.10
C PRO A 85 1.14 -1.44 -6.66
N GLY A 86 0.66 -2.21 -7.66
CA GLY A 86 -0.56 -1.90 -8.41
C GLY A 86 -0.35 -0.79 -9.44
N ASN A 87 -1.46 -0.25 -9.95
CA ASN A 87 -1.44 0.71 -11.06
C ASN A 87 -1.45 2.19 -10.61
N GLN A 88 -1.79 2.46 -9.35
CA GLN A 88 -1.92 3.80 -8.80
C GLN A 88 -0.83 4.04 -7.77
N VAL A 89 0.30 4.59 -8.22
CA VAL A 89 1.49 4.78 -7.38
C VAL A 89 1.95 6.23 -7.43
N PHE A 90 2.03 6.85 -6.26
CA PHE A 90 2.71 8.13 -6.07
C PHE A 90 4.14 7.86 -5.60
N TYR A 91 5.09 8.63 -6.10
CA TYR A 91 6.52 8.47 -5.82
C TYR A 91 7.10 9.73 -5.19
N ALA A 92 7.98 9.57 -4.20
CA ALA A 92 8.63 10.66 -3.48
C ALA A 92 10.05 10.25 -3.00
N ASP A 93 10.81 11.20 -2.45
CA ASP A 93 12.17 11.01 -1.93
C ASP A 93 13.15 10.29 -2.89
N GLY A 94 13.07 10.62 -4.19
CA GLY A 94 13.98 10.07 -5.20
C GLY A 94 13.72 8.61 -5.57
N ILE A 95 12.64 8.01 -5.07
CA ILE A 95 12.12 6.73 -5.55
C ILE A 95 11.29 6.99 -6.81
N ASP A 96 11.37 6.10 -7.78
CA ASP A 96 10.58 6.12 -9.00
C ASP A 96 10.23 4.70 -9.47
N ALA A 97 9.52 4.59 -10.59
CA ALA A 97 9.11 3.30 -11.16
C ALA A 97 10.27 2.41 -11.63
N SER A 98 11.48 2.97 -11.79
CA SER A 98 12.69 2.21 -12.15
C SER A 98 13.46 1.71 -10.93
N THR A 99 13.11 2.19 -9.74
CA THR A 99 13.78 1.79 -8.50
C THR A 99 13.50 0.31 -8.22
N PRO A 100 14.53 -0.52 -8.00
CA PRO A 100 14.34 -1.95 -7.75
C PRO A 100 13.48 -2.23 -6.51
N PRO A 101 12.60 -3.25 -6.56
CA PRO A 101 11.87 -3.71 -5.39
C PRO A 101 12.77 -4.07 -4.21
N PHE A 102 12.27 -3.77 -3.01
CA PHE A 102 12.94 -4.08 -1.75
C PHE A 102 11.95 -4.02 -0.57
N PRO A 103 12.03 -4.92 0.43
CA PRO A 103 12.83 -6.15 0.45
C PRO A 103 12.35 -7.17 -0.59
N ASN A 104 13.24 -8.08 -1.00
CA ASN A 104 12.88 -9.18 -1.91
C ASN A 104 12.25 -10.30 -1.09
N CYS A 105 10.97 -10.10 -0.83
CA CYS A 105 9.97 -11.03 -0.38
C CYS A 105 8.67 -10.69 -1.16
#